data_AF-A0A7J4P1H9-F1
#
_entry.id   AF-A0A7J4P1H9-F1
#
_cell.length_a   1.000
_cell.length_b   1.000
_cell.length_c   1.000
_cell.angle_alpha   90.00
_cell.angle_beta   90.00
_cell.angle_gamma   90.00
#
_symmetry.space_group_name_H-M   'P 1'
#
loop_
_entity.id
_entity.type
_entity.pdbx_description
1 polymer ?
#
loop_
_entity_poly.entity_id
_entity_poly.type
_entity_poly.pdbx_seq_one_letter_code
_entity_poly.pdbx_strand_id
1 'polypeptide(L)'
;MNGMMRKPLEDIRVVDMTHVWFGPWATMMMADMGAEVIRIEPPWGAIDRISEGMLYGRAPYTFHHLNQNKKDLTLNLKSPEGMRLLKELIKKSDVVVQNMSTGTMEKLGLGYEDLKKLNPGIIYAALSGFGQYGPYKNRNCYAVFAEAMSGHTRMTGDGVDPQGPPIEMAMALGDTLPGSLAAMAILGALRYRDKTGLGQMIDVAQLDCMIAVNPGITGYFLSGLTNWEMRKKFPTGGVGGIFKAKDGGWVRVGAWSPSALENLKKFLGVEEPTKEDCEKYIASKNRDEVVEEFVAADLPSSPIYQIDETVTDKHLAARNMFIEVDHPLAGKYKTVNNPIKFSLTPVERKTPAPTLGQHSREILTSILGLSDAQVDELINAGVVAPA
;
A
#
# COMPACT_ATOMS: atom_id res chain seq x y z
N MET A 1 21.89 8.26 28.94
CA MET A 1 20.85 9.24 28.54
C MET A 1 20.37 8.81 27.18
N ASN A 2 19.21 8.13 27.10
CA ASN A 2 18.63 7.79 25.80
C ASN A 2 18.26 9.10 25.12
N GLY A 3 18.93 9.43 24.01
CA GLY A 3 18.49 10.52 23.16
C GLY A 3 17.01 10.29 22.85
N MET A 4 16.17 11.32 23.03
CA MET A 4 14.74 11.21 22.74
C MET A 4 14.58 10.67 21.32
N MET A 5 14.02 9.46 21.20
CA MET A 5 13.65 8.93 19.89
C MET A 5 12.71 9.93 19.22
N ARG A 6 13.13 10.45 18.06
CA ARG A 6 12.35 11.43 17.30
C ARG A 6 11.32 10.75 16.40
N LYS A 7 11.58 9.51 15.95
CA LYS A 7 10.64 8.69 15.17
C LYS A 7 10.56 7.24 15.71
N PRO A 8 9.44 6.52 15.50
CA PRO A 8 9.23 5.19 16.09
C PRO A 8 10.16 4.08 15.58
N LEU A 9 10.78 4.26 14.41
CA LEU A 9 11.66 3.27 13.78
C LEU A 9 13.05 3.85 13.43
N GLU A 10 13.48 4.95 14.05
CA GLU A 10 14.75 5.62 13.68
C GLU A 10 16.01 4.77 13.90
N ASP A 11 15.90 3.72 14.71
CA ASP A 11 16.94 2.74 15.02
C ASP A 11 16.87 1.48 14.14
N ILE A 12 15.91 1.41 13.20
CA ILE A 12 15.67 0.24 12.35
C ILE A 12 16.19 0.47 10.94
N ARG A 13 17.01 -0.47 10.45
CA ARG A 13 17.44 -0.54 9.04
C ARG A 13 16.74 -1.68 8.29
N VAL A 14 16.18 -1.36 7.14
CA VAL A 14 15.47 -2.31 6.26
C VAL A 14 16.21 -2.45 4.94
N VAL A 15 16.55 -3.67 4.56
CA VAL A 15 16.97 -4.01 3.19
C VAL A 15 15.72 -4.33 2.38
N ASP A 16 15.39 -3.44 1.46
CA ASP A 16 14.23 -3.53 0.57
C ASP A 16 14.66 -4.15 -0.77
N MET A 17 14.38 -5.45 -0.94
CA MET A 17 14.58 -6.19 -2.19
C MET A 17 13.27 -6.34 -2.96
N THR A 18 12.35 -5.39 -2.80
CA THR A 18 11.02 -5.49 -3.38
C THR A 18 10.87 -4.67 -4.65
N HIS A 19 9.85 -4.96 -5.44
CA HIS A 19 9.52 -4.21 -6.65
C HIS A 19 8.00 -4.09 -6.83
N VAL A 20 7.57 -3.17 -7.69
CA VAL A 20 6.17 -2.98 -8.09
C VAL A 20 5.35 -2.36 -6.94
N TRP A 21 4.25 -2.95 -6.46
CA TRP A 21 3.34 -2.28 -5.51
C TRP A 21 3.42 -2.85 -4.08
N PHE A 22 3.31 -4.17 -3.93
CA PHE A 22 3.12 -4.84 -2.63
C PHE A 22 4.23 -4.54 -1.62
N GLY A 23 5.45 -4.99 -1.90
CA GLY A 23 6.58 -4.78 -1.02
C GLY A 23 7.00 -3.32 -0.88
N PRO A 24 7.06 -2.53 -1.98
CA PRO A 24 7.44 -1.13 -1.89
C PRO A 24 6.49 -0.30 -1.03
N TRP A 25 5.19 -0.60 -1.04
CA TRP A 25 4.22 0.01 -0.14
C TRP A 25 4.56 -0.27 1.34
N ALA A 26 4.82 -1.53 1.69
CA ALA A 26 5.14 -1.93 3.06
C ALA A 26 6.40 -1.22 3.58
N THR A 27 7.48 -1.22 2.78
CA THR A 27 8.75 -0.61 3.18
C THR A 27 8.67 0.91 3.19
N MET A 28 7.91 1.54 2.30
CA MET A 28 7.65 2.99 2.36
C MET A 28 6.92 3.37 3.66
N MET A 29 5.91 2.61 4.09
CA MET A 29 5.24 2.86 5.37
C MET A 29 6.22 2.83 6.55
N MET A 30 7.21 1.94 6.52
CA MET A 30 8.27 1.90 7.53
C MET A 30 9.21 3.10 7.43
N ALA A 31 9.60 3.51 6.21
CA ALA A 31 10.42 4.70 5.98
C ALA A 31 9.74 5.96 6.52
N ASP A 32 8.43 6.09 6.30
CA ASP A 32 7.61 7.21 6.82
C ASP A 32 7.60 7.27 8.36
N MET A 33 7.74 6.11 9.02
CA MET A 33 7.89 5.98 10.48
C MET A 33 9.34 6.10 10.95
N GLY A 34 10.28 6.42 10.05
CA GLY A 34 11.67 6.74 10.38
C GLY A 34 12.69 5.64 10.13
N ALA A 35 12.29 4.46 9.62
CA ALA A 35 13.24 3.41 9.32
C ALA A 35 14.21 3.83 8.20
N GLU A 36 15.48 3.47 8.31
CA GLU A 36 16.43 3.58 7.20
C GLU A 36 16.16 2.45 6.20
N VAL A 37 15.35 2.75 5.18
CA VAL A 37 15.02 1.80 4.13
C VAL A 37 15.97 1.95 2.96
N ILE A 38 16.76 0.91 2.72
CA ILE A 38 17.73 0.82 1.62
C ILE A 38 17.17 -0.12 0.57
N ARG A 39 16.71 0.46 -0.53
CA ARG A 39 16.25 -0.27 -1.70
C ARG A 39 17.44 -0.79 -2.50
N ILE A 40 17.42 -2.09 -2.78
CA ILE A 40 18.45 -2.76 -3.58
C ILE A 40 17.95 -2.90 -5.00
N GLU A 41 18.69 -2.32 -5.95
CA GLU A 41 18.37 -2.37 -7.36
C GLU A 41 19.56 -2.91 -8.18
N PRO A 42 19.34 -3.50 -9.36
CA PRO A 42 20.44 -3.74 -10.28
C PRO A 42 20.97 -2.41 -10.84
N PRO A 43 22.23 -2.34 -11.33
CA PRO A 43 22.80 -1.10 -11.87
C PRO A 43 22.06 -0.51 -13.07
N TRP A 44 21.19 -1.28 -13.72
CA TRP A 44 20.34 -0.84 -14.84
C TRP A 44 18.90 -0.46 -14.43
N GLY A 45 18.58 -0.49 -13.13
CA GLY A 45 17.26 -0.19 -12.58
C GLY A 45 16.31 -1.38 -12.52
N ALA A 46 15.44 -1.37 -11.51
CA ALA A 46 14.40 -2.37 -11.32
C ALA A 46 13.24 -2.21 -12.33
N ILE A 47 12.42 -3.26 -12.48
CA ILE A 47 11.34 -3.32 -13.47
C ILE A 47 10.28 -2.23 -13.30
N ASP A 48 10.05 -1.78 -12.07
CA ASP A 48 9.12 -0.70 -11.72
C ASP A 48 9.64 0.71 -12.02
N ARG A 49 10.92 0.84 -12.41
CA ARG A 49 11.44 2.05 -13.08
C ARG A 49 11.16 2.02 -14.59
N ILE A 50 11.09 0.81 -15.17
CA ILE A 50 11.01 0.56 -16.62
C ILE A 50 9.56 0.21 -16.98
N SER A 51 8.67 1.19 -16.85
CA SER A 51 7.30 1.07 -17.37
C SER A 51 7.07 2.05 -18.52
N GLU A 52 5.96 1.88 -19.22
CA GLU A 52 5.42 2.92 -20.10
C GLU A 52 5.33 4.24 -19.31
N GLY A 53 5.85 5.33 -19.88
CA GLY A 53 5.81 6.64 -19.26
C GLY A 53 7.02 7.01 -18.38
N MET A 54 8.26 6.76 -18.84
CA MET A 54 9.51 7.39 -18.36
C MET A 54 9.50 8.93 -18.55
N LEU A 55 8.45 9.60 -18.07
CA LEU A 55 8.10 10.98 -18.35
C LEU A 55 8.51 11.91 -17.20
N TYR A 56 8.57 11.40 -15.97
CA TYR A 56 8.81 12.19 -14.76
C TYR A 56 10.21 11.92 -14.20
N GLY A 57 11.25 12.38 -14.90
CA GLY A 57 12.63 12.17 -14.44
C GLY A 57 13.08 10.70 -14.50
N ARG A 58 12.70 10.00 -15.59
CA ARG A 58 13.04 8.59 -15.87
C ARG A 58 12.43 7.56 -14.91
N ALA A 59 11.24 7.85 -14.39
CA ALA A 59 10.43 6.88 -13.65
C ALA A 59 8.93 7.20 -13.80
N PRO A 60 8.03 6.20 -13.67
CA PRO A 60 6.59 6.42 -13.67
C PRO A 60 6.09 7.04 -12.36
N TYR A 61 4.86 7.58 -12.37
CA TYR A 61 4.23 8.16 -11.17
C TYR A 61 4.08 7.15 -10.03
N THR A 62 3.93 5.86 -10.35
CA THR A 62 3.83 4.77 -9.37
C THR A 62 5.14 4.61 -8.59
N PHE A 63 6.29 4.71 -9.27
CA PHE A 63 7.59 4.66 -8.62
C PHE A 63 7.77 5.83 -7.66
N HIS A 64 7.41 7.05 -8.10
CA HIS A 64 7.42 8.25 -7.26
C HIS A 64 6.52 8.12 -6.04
N HIS A 65 5.35 7.51 -6.19
CA HIS A 65 4.41 7.30 -5.11
C HIS A 65 4.88 6.26 -4.07
N LEU A 66 5.55 5.19 -4.51
CA LEU A 66 5.81 4.00 -3.68
C LEU A 66 7.22 3.93 -3.09
N ASN A 67 8.11 4.87 -3.41
CA ASN A 67 9.51 4.85 -2.98
C ASN A 67 9.97 6.12 -2.28
N GLN A 68 9.03 6.97 -1.82
CA GLN A 68 9.36 8.13 -1.00
C GLN A 68 10.10 7.72 0.29
N ASN A 69 10.92 8.63 0.84
CA ASN A 69 11.71 8.40 2.06
C ASN A 69 12.78 7.29 1.98
N LYS A 70 12.91 6.57 0.86
CA LYS A 70 13.89 5.48 0.71
C LYS A 70 15.25 5.99 0.22
N LYS A 71 16.30 5.26 0.59
CA LYS A 71 17.62 5.31 -0.06
C LYS A 71 17.70 4.26 -1.16
N ASP A 72 18.55 4.49 -2.14
CA ASP A 72 18.77 3.58 -3.28
C ASP A 72 20.24 3.18 -3.35
N LEU A 73 20.47 1.86 -3.39
CA LEU A 73 21.78 1.25 -3.58
C LEU A 73 21.69 0.28 -4.75
N THR A 74 22.49 0.52 -5.77
CA THR A 74 22.62 -0.41 -6.88
C THR A 74 23.67 -1.47 -6.60
N LEU A 75 23.33 -2.75 -6.79
CA LEU A 75 24.27 -3.87 -6.72
C LEU A 75 24.00 -4.87 -7.85
N ASN A 76 25.04 -5.22 -8.59
CA ASN A 76 25.00 -6.32 -9.54
C ASN A 76 25.07 -7.67 -8.80
N LEU A 77 23.91 -8.23 -8.46
CA LEU A 77 23.82 -9.50 -7.73
C LEU A 77 24.25 -10.73 -8.55
N LYS A 78 24.55 -10.58 -9.85
CA LYS A 78 25.20 -11.63 -10.66
C LYS A 78 26.70 -11.69 -10.41
N SER A 79 27.30 -10.62 -9.88
CA SER A 79 28.70 -10.60 -9.49
C SER A 79 28.87 -11.16 -8.07
N PRO A 80 29.91 -11.98 -7.82
CA PRO A 80 30.22 -12.44 -6.47
C PRO A 80 30.41 -11.29 -5.48
N GLU A 81 30.99 -10.19 -5.94
CA GLU A 81 31.26 -9.00 -5.13
C GLU A 81 29.97 -8.26 -4.74
N GLY A 82 29.05 -8.06 -5.68
CA GLY A 82 27.73 -7.47 -5.38
C GLY A 82 26.93 -8.31 -4.38
N MET A 83 26.97 -9.64 -4.52
CA MET A 83 26.34 -10.56 -3.56
C MET A 83 27.03 -10.50 -2.17
N ARG A 84 28.35 -10.40 -2.14
CA ARG A 84 29.12 -10.24 -0.89
C ARG A 84 28.72 -8.95 -0.17
N LEU A 85 28.67 -7.83 -0.88
CA LEU A 85 28.28 -6.52 -0.32
C LEU A 85 26.85 -6.52 0.21
N LEU A 86 25.90 -7.15 -0.50
CA LEU A 86 24.54 -7.32 -0.01
C LEU A 86 24.50 -8.11 1.30
N LYS A 87 25.24 -9.22 1.41
CA LYS A 87 25.30 -10.01 2.64
C LYS A 87 25.91 -9.24 3.80
N GLU A 88 26.94 -8.42 3.57
CA GLU A 88 27.51 -7.54 4.60
C GLU A 88 26.53 -6.45 5.05
N LEU A 89 25.72 -5.91 4.13
CA LEU A 89 24.65 -4.97 4.49
C LEU A 89 23.56 -5.64 5.33
N ILE A 90 23.13 -6.86 4.95
CA ILE A 90 22.11 -7.62 5.69
C ILE A 90 22.58 -7.92 7.13
N LYS A 91 23.86 -8.26 7.33
CA LYS A 91 24.43 -8.46 8.68
C LYS A 91 24.28 -7.23 9.59
N LYS A 92 24.23 -6.03 9.00
CA LYS A 92 24.10 -4.73 9.68
C LYS A 92 22.68 -4.18 9.65
N SER A 93 21.70 -5.00 9.29
CA SER A 93 20.30 -4.59 9.12
C SER A 93 19.37 -5.42 9.99
N ASP A 94 18.19 -4.86 10.26
CA ASP A 94 17.18 -5.43 11.15
C ASP A 94 16.15 -6.27 10.42
N VAL A 95 15.82 -5.85 9.20
CA VAL A 95 14.73 -6.41 8.40
C VAL A 95 15.19 -6.60 6.96
N VAL A 96 14.83 -7.72 6.36
CA VAL A 96 14.87 -7.94 4.90
C VAL A 96 13.45 -8.14 4.41
N VAL A 97 13.03 -7.35 3.42
CA VAL A 97 11.73 -7.51 2.77
C VAL A 97 11.96 -7.88 1.31
N GLN A 98 11.26 -8.92 0.83
CA GLN A 98 11.39 -9.39 -0.54
C GLN A 98 10.03 -9.86 -1.09
N ASN A 99 9.81 -9.67 -2.38
CA ASN A 99 8.63 -10.16 -3.10
C ASN A 99 8.97 -10.91 -4.39
N MET A 100 10.07 -11.66 -4.38
CA MET A 100 10.49 -12.52 -5.49
C MET A 100 9.63 -13.77 -5.57
N SER A 101 9.58 -14.41 -6.74
CA SER A 101 8.94 -15.72 -6.89
C SER A 101 9.52 -16.73 -5.90
N THR A 102 8.65 -17.51 -5.26
CA THR A 102 9.00 -18.54 -4.26
C THR A 102 10.19 -19.40 -4.71
N GLY A 103 11.18 -19.60 -3.83
CA GLY A 103 12.39 -20.37 -4.14
C GLY A 103 13.53 -19.56 -4.76
N THR A 104 13.29 -18.30 -5.19
CA THR A 104 14.33 -17.47 -5.81
C THR A 104 15.40 -17.07 -4.79
N MET A 105 14.98 -16.63 -3.61
CA MET A 105 15.91 -16.15 -2.57
C MET A 105 16.75 -17.30 -2.02
N GLU A 106 16.19 -18.50 -1.89
CA GLU A 106 16.89 -19.72 -1.49
C GLU A 106 17.97 -20.09 -2.51
N LYS A 107 17.67 -20.03 -3.81
CA LYS A 107 18.66 -20.27 -4.88
C LYS A 107 19.80 -19.26 -4.88
N LEU A 108 19.54 -18.03 -4.42
CA LEU A 108 20.56 -16.98 -4.27
C LEU A 108 21.35 -17.11 -2.95
N GLY A 109 21.00 -18.05 -2.07
CA GLY A 109 21.59 -18.18 -0.74
C GLY A 109 21.26 -16.99 0.16
N LEU A 110 20.04 -16.44 -0.01
CA LEU A 110 19.45 -15.33 0.72
C LEU A 110 18.08 -15.72 1.32
N GLY A 111 17.76 -17.01 1.37
CA GLY A 111 16.57 -17.50 2.05
C GLY A 111 16.67 -17.30 3.57
N TYR A 112 15.54 -17.38 4.26
CA TYR A 112 15.50 -17.15 5.71
C TYR A 112 16.49 -18.02 6.49
N GLU A 113 16.59 -19.30 6.18
CA GLU A 113 17.52 -20.22 6.85
C GLU A 113 19.00 -19.86 6.66
N ASP A 114 19.35 -19.19 5.56
CA ASP A 114 20.71 -18.69 5.32
C ASP A 114 20.95 -17.38 6.07
N LEU A 115 19.99 -16.45 5.99
CA LEU A 115 20.13 -15.14 6.62
C LEU A 115 20.08 -15.22 8.15
N LYS A 116 19.31 -16.15 8.72
CA LYS A 116 19.28 -16.42 10.16
C LYS A 116 20.64 -16.87 10.71
N LYS A 117 21.44 -17.57 9.91
CA LYS A 117 22.83 -17.95 10.29
C LYS A 117 23.76 -16.73 10.33
N LEU A 118 23.49 -15.74 9.47
CA LEU A 118 24.26 -14.49 9.41
C LEU A 118 23.86 -13.53 10.53
N ASN A 119 22.56 -13.45 10.84
CA ASN A 119 22.00 -12.60 11.87
C ASN A 119 20.78 -13.30 12.50
N PRO A 120 20.91 -13.93 13.69
CA PRO A 120 19.78 -14.58 14.37
C PRO A 120 18.64 -13.63 14.76
N GLY A 121 18.90 -12.33 14.80
CA GLY A 121 17.92 -11.27 15.06
C GLY A 121 17.17 -10.79 13.81
N ILE A 122 17.46 -11.34 12.62
CA ILE A 122 16.89 -10.84 11.36
C ILE A 122 15.40 -11.14 11.26
N ILE A 123 14.62 -10.12 10.89
CA ILE A 123 13.23 -10.30 10.48
C ILE A 123 13.21 -10.43 8.96
N TYR A 124 12.70 -11.55 8.46
CA TYR A 124 12.64 -11.83 7.04
C TYR A 124 11.19 -11.84 6.58
N ALA A 125 10.76 -10.83 5.84
CA ALA A 125 9.41 -10.74 5.30
C ALA A 125 9.38 -11.20 3.85
N ALA A 126 8.73 -12.35 3.63
CA ALA A 126 8.45 -12.91 2.31
C ALA A 126 7.02 -12.54 1.90
N LEU A 127 6.91 -11.73 0.85
CA LEU A 127 5.65 -11.22 0.34
C LEU A 127 5.36 -11.87 -1.01
N SER A 128 4.35 -12.73 -1.08
CA SER A 128 4.02 -13.45 -2.32
C SER A 128 2.53 -13.48 -2.60
N GLY A 129 2.14 -13.95 -3.79
CA GLY A 129 0.72 -14.04 -4.16
C GLY A 129 -0.05 -15.06 -3.33
N PHE A 130 0.54 -16.24 -3.14
CA PHE A 130 -0.10 -17.46 -2.64
C PHE A 130 0.61 -18.07 -1.43
N GLY A 131 1.51 -17.33 -0.78
CA GLY A 131 2.30 -17.80 0.36
C GLY A 131 3.56 -18.58 -0.05
N GLN A 132 4.38 -18.96 0.93
CA GLN A 132 5.60 -19.76 0.72
C GLN A 132 5.33 -21.27 0.71
N TYR A 133 4.10 -21.68 1.01
CA TYR A 133 3.64 -23.07 0.99
C TYR A 133 2.26 -23.22 0.35
N GLY A 134 1.81 -24.47 0.16
CA GLY A 134 0.54 -24.78 -0.48
C GLY A 134 0.64 -25.04 -1.99
N PRO A 135 -0.48 -25.47 -2.62
CA PRO A 135 -0.49 -25.95 -4.00
C PRO A 135 -0.22 -24.87 -5.04
N TYR A 136 -0.45 -23.59 -4.70
CA TYR A 136 -0.33 -22.46 -5.62
C TYR A 136 0.93 -21.62 -5.41
N LYS A 137 1.82 -22.01 -4.49
CA LYS A 137 3.02 -21.24 -4.12
C LYS A 137 3.96 -20.88 -5.28
N ASN A 138 3.92 -21.65 -6.37
CA ASN A 138 4.76 -21.44 -7.56
C ASN A 138 4.04 -20.69 -8.70
N ARG A 139 2.79 -20.24 -8.49
CA ARG A 139 2.06 -19.45 -9.48
C ARG A 139 2.46 -17.98 -9.38
N ASN A 140 2.60 -17.32 -10.54
CA ASN A 140 2.75 -15.88 -10.60
C ASN A 140 1.45 -15.21 -10.13
N CYS A 141 1.58 -14.06 -9.47
CA CYS A 141 0.45 -13.31 -8.95
C CYS A 141 0.72 -11.80 -9.03
N TYR A 142 -0.37 -11.05 -9.19
CA TYR A 142 -0.51 -9.60 -9.10
C TYR A 142 -1.83 -9.34 -8.36
N ALA A 143 -2.06 -8.12 -7.87
CA ALA A 143 -3.25 -7.75 -7.11
C ALA A 143 -4.56 -8.32 -7.69
N VAL A 144 -4.78 -8.13 -9.00
CA VAL A 144 -6.01 -8.53 -9.70
C VAL A 144 -6.34 -10.02 -9.57
N PHE A 145 -5.33 -10.89 -9.48
CA PHE A 145 -5.58 -12.33 -9.32
C PHE A 145 -6.01 -12.67 -7.89
N ALA A 146 -5.40 -12.03 -6.88
CA ALA A 146 -5.80 -12.17 -5.49
C ALA A 146 -7.21 -11.59 -5.25
N GLU A 147 -7.52 -10.43 -5.85
CA GLU A 147 -8.85 -9.80 -5.82
C GLU A 147 -9.92 -10.69 -6.47
N ALA A 148 -9.60 -11.30 -7.62
CA ALA A 148 -10.51 -12.20 -8.30
C ALA A 148 -10.76 -13.48 -7.50
N MET A 149 -9.70 -14.15 -7.03
CA MET A 149 -9.81 -15.41 -6.31
C MET A 149 -10.40 -15.27 -4.90
N SER A 150 -10.31 -14.08 -4.29
CA SER A 150 -10.92 -13.78 -3.00
C SER A 150 -12.41 -13.45 -3.07
N GLY A 151 -12.97 -13.35 -4.28
CA GLY A 151 -14.39 -13.05 -4.51
C GLY A 151 -14.74 -11.56 -4.53
N HIS A 152 -13.80 -10.66 -4.24
CA HIS A 152 -14.06 -9.21 -4.24
C HIS A 152 -14.45 -8.68 -5.62
N THR A 153 -13.78 -9.13 -6.69
CA THR A 153 -14.12 -8.77 -8.08
C THR A 153 -15.56 -9.17 -8.45
N ARG A 154 -16.00 -10.37 -8.02
CA ARG A 154 -17.39 -10.81 -8.25
C ARG A 154 -18.37 -9.98 -7.45
N MET A 155 -18.10 -9.78 -6.16
CA MET A 155 -18.98 -9.02 -5.26
C MET A 155 -19.10 -7.53 -5.66
N THR A 156 -18.07 -6.95 -6.26
CA THR A 156 -18.11 -5.59 -6.81
C THR A 156 -19.14 -5.51 -7.94
N GLY A 157 -19.12 -6.48 -8.87
CA GLY A 157 -20.11 -6.61 -9.93
C GLY A 157 -21.52 -6.87 -9.42
N ASP A 158 -21.67 -7.74 -8.40
CA ASP A 158 -22.97 -8.06 -7.79
C ASP A 158 -23.67 -6.82 -7.19
N GLY A 159 -22.91 -5.79 -6.82
CA GLY A 159 -23.45 -4.52 -6.34
C GLY A 159 -24.15 -3.68 -7.43
N VAL A 160 -23.87 -3.97 -8.70
CA VAL A 160 -24.47 -3.31 -9.88
C VAL A 160 -25.51 -4.23 -10.51
N ASP A 161 -25.09 -5.43 -10.91
CA ASP A 161 -25.96 -6.45 -11.49
C ASP A 161 -25.47 -7.85 -11.05
N PRO A 162 -26.19 -8.54 -10.15
CA PRO A 162 -25.83 -9.89 -9.70
C PRO A 162 -25.95 -10.96 -10.80
N GLN A 163 -26.54 -10.66 -11.96
CA GLN A 163 -26.53 -11.54 -13.13
C GLN A 163 -25.53 -11.08 -14.20
N GLY A 164 -24.92 -9.91 -14.02
CA GLY A 164 -23.96 -9.32 -14.93
C GLY A 164 -22.55 -9.91 -14.80
N PRO A 165 -21.62 -9.41 -15.64
CA PRO A 165 -20.21 -9.75 -15.53
C PRO A 165 -19.60 -9.21 -14.22
N PRO A 166 -18.53 -9.85 -13.68
CA PRO A 166 -17.73 -9.26 -12.61
C PRO A 166 -17.14 -7.90 -13.00
N ILE A 167 -16.88 -7.05 -12.01
CA ILE A 167 -16.29 -5.73 -12.20
C ILE A 167 -14.99 -5.66 -11.39
N GLU A 168 -13.90 -5.24 -12.02
CA GLU A 168 -12.61 -5.08 -11.36
C GLU A 168 -12.66 -4.02 -10.25
N MET A 169 -11.82 -4.22 -9.24
CA MET A 169 -11.61 -3.20 -8.22
C MET A 169 -10.79 -2.05 -8.82
N ALA A 170 -11.04 -0.83 -8.37
CA ALA A 170 -10.21 0.29 -8.75
C ALA A 170 -8.85 0.22 -8.03
N MET A 171 -7.78 0.48 -8.77
CA MET A 171 -6.39 0.49 -8.28
C MET A 171 -5.96 -0.86 -7.66
N ALA A 172 -4.70 -0.93 -7.20
CA ALA A 172 -4.10 -2.17 -6.70
C ALA A 172 -4.36 -2.40 -5.20
N LEU A 173 -5.63 -2.58 -4.81
CA LEU A 173 -5.95 -2.84 -3.39
C LEU A 173 -5.36 -4.19 -2.94
N GLY A 174 -5.36 -5.18 -3.82
CA GLY A 174 -4.72 -6.48 -3.62
C GLY A 174 -3.19 -6.44 -3.48
N ASP A 175 -2.54 -5.28 -3.63
CA ASP A 175 -1.12 -5.08 -3.29
C ASP A 175 -0.96 -4.23 -2.02
N THR A 176 -1.68 -3.10 -1.94
CA THR A 176 -1.51 -2.10 -0.87
C THR A 176 -2.10 -2.54 0.47
N LEU A 177 -3.24 -3.25 0.48
CA LEU A 177 -3.79 -3.82 1.71
C LEU A 177 -2.85 -4.91 2.28
N PRO A 178 -2.43 -5.92 1.51
CA PRO A 178 -1.46 -6.90 1.98
C PRO A 178 -0.14 -6.24 2.44
N GLY A 179 0.34 -5.22 1.72
CA GLY A 179 1.54 -4.46 2.10
C GLY A 179 1.40 -3.77 3.46
N SER A 180 0.21 -3.26 3.77
CA SER A 180 -0.08 -2.66 5.08
C SER A 180 -0.07 -3.72 6.20
N LEU A 181 -0.61 -4.91 5.93
CA LEU A 181 -0.56 -6.04 6.87
C LEU A 181 0.87 -6.56 7.07
N ALA A 182 1.69 -6.55 6.01
CA ALA A 182 3.10 -6.88 6.09
C ALA A 182 3.89 -5.91 6.98
N ALA A 183 3.69 -4.59 6.80
CA ALA A 183 4.29 -3.58 7.67
C ALA A 183 3.88 -3.79 9.14
N MET A 184 2.59 -4.04 9.40
CA MET A 184 2.09 -4.38 10.74
C MET A 184 2.74 -5.64 11.32
N ALA A 185 2.87 -6.71 10.52
CA ALA A 185 3.50 -7.95 10.95
C ALA A 185 4.99 -7.75 11.29
N ILE A 186 5.71 -6.95 10.50
CA ILE A 186 7.12 -6.59 10.77
C ILE A 186 7.24 -5.84 12.10
N LEU A 187 6.35 -4.88 12.38
CA LEU A 187 6.31 -4.19 13.68
C LEU A 187 6.10 -5.17 14.85
N GLY A 188 5.21 -6.16 14.67
CA GLY A 188 4.99 -7.22 15.65
C GLY A 188 6.24 -8.08 15.88
N ALA A 189 6.92 -8.47 14.81
CA ALA A 189 8.16 -9.24 14.89
C ALA A 189 9.32 -8.43 15.51
N LEU A 190 9.41 -7.12 15.24
CA LEU A 190 10.36 -6.23 15.90
C LEU A 190 10.12 -6.22 17.41
N ARG A 191 8.86 -6.08 17.84
CA ARG A 191 8.50 -6.13 19.26
C ARG A 191 8.79 -7.48 19.92
N TYR A 192 8.67 -8.58 19.18
CA TYR A 192 9.09 -9.90 19.67
C TYR A 192 10.61 -10.00 19.81
N ARG A 193 11.36 -9.53 18.80
CA ARG A 193 12.81 -9.48 18.82
C ARG A 193 13.36 -8.63 19.95
N ASP A 194 12.78 -7.46 20.22
CA ASP A 194 13.25 -6.59 21.32
C ASP A 194 13.15 -7.28 22.69
N LYS A 195 12.23 -8.23 22.85
CA LYS A 195 12.04 -9.00 24.08
C LYS A 195 12.91 -10.25 24.17
N THR A 196 13.31 -10.80 23.03
CA THR A 196 13.90 -12.16 22.97
C THR A 196 15.30 -12.19 22.35
N GLY A 197 15.71 -11.15 21.65
CA GLY A 197 16.89 -11.11 20.79
C GLY A 197 16.75 -11.90 19.47
N LEU A 198 15.61 -12.54 19.23
CA LEU A 198 15.40 -13.44 18.08
C LEU A 198 14.51 -12.81 17.01
N GLY A 199 14.97 -12.88 15.77
CA GLY A 199 14.17 -12.57 14.60
C GLY A 199 13.27 -13.73 14.18
N GLN A 200 12.52 -13.53 13.10
CA GLN A 200 11.63 -14.55 12.55
C GLN A 200 11.34 -14.33 11.07
N MET A 201 10.90 -15.40 10.40
CA MET A 201 10.27 -15.31 9.10
C MET A 201 8.82 -14.86 9.23
N ILE A 202 8.40 -14.01 8.30
CA ILE A 202 7.03 -13.56 8.09
C ILE A 202 6.65 -13.99 6.67
N ASP A 203 5.54 -14.69 6.53
CA ASP A 203 4.93 -15.06 5.25
C ASP A 203 3.60 -14.31 5.11
N VAL A 204 3.49 -13.42 4.11
CA VAL A 204 2.25 -12.70 3.83
C VAL A 204 1.87 -12.95 2.38
N ALA A 205 0.73 -13.65 2.21
CA ALA A 205 0.14 -13.91 0.91
C ALA A 205 -0.91 -12.85 0.55
N GLN A 206 -0.89 -12.35 -0.68
CA GLN A 206 -1.91 -11.43 -1.19
C GLN A 206 -3.31 -12.04 -1.08
N LEU A 207 -3.46 -13.30 -1.51
CA LEU A 207 -4.76 -13.99 -1.46
C LEU A 207 -5.27 -14.12 -0.02
N ASP A 208 -4.45 -14.58 0.92
CA ASP A 208 -4.85 -14.75 2.33
C ASP A 208 -5.33 -13.43 2.93
N CYS A 209 -4.63 -12.33 2.63
CA CYS A 209 -5.01 -10.99 3.08
C CYS A 209 -6.37 -10.56 2.50
N MET A 210 -6.60 -10.78 1.21
CA MET A 210 -7.87 -10.42 0.56
C MET A 210 -9.04 -11.28 1.06
N ILE A 211 -8.79 -12.56 1.35
CA ILE A 211 -9.74 -13.47 2.01
C ILE A 211 -10.06 -12.98 3.42
N ALA A 212 -9.05 -12.61 4.20
CA ALA A 212 -9.22 -12.17 5.59
C ALA A 212 -10.10 -10.92 5.73
N VAL A 213 -10.12 -10.04 4.73
CA VAL A 213 -10.97 -8.84 4.70
C VAL A 213 -12.30 -9.03 3.94
N ASN A 214 -12.64 -10.26 3.54
CA ASN A 214 -13.92 -10.56 2.90
C ASN A 214 -14.91 -11.20 3.89
N PRO A 215 -15.75 -10.41 4.60
CA PRO A 215 -16.74 -10.96 5.52
C PRO A 215 -17.85 -11.77 4.81
N GLY A 216 -17.98 -11.64 3.48
CA GLY A 216 -18.91 -12.44 2.68
C GLY A 216 -18.62 -13.94 2.78
N ILE A 217 -17.38 -14.34 3.04
CA ILE A 217 -16.98 -15.73 3.21
C ILE A 217 -17.59 -16.32 4.49
N THR A 218 -17.46 -15.61 5.61
CA THR A 218 -18.12 -16.02 6.86
C THR A 218 -19.64 -16.04 6.70
N GLY A 219 -20.21 -15.05 6.02
CA GLY A 219 -21.63 -15.03 5.67
C GLY A 219 -22.08 -16.28 4.89
N TYR A 220 -21.29 -16.69 3.90
CA TYR A 220 -21.53 -17.91 3.14
C TYR A 220 -21.44 -19.17 3.99
N PHE A 221 -20.41 -19.32 4.84
CA PHE A 221 -20.30 -20.50 5.73
C PHE A 221 -21.49 -20.63 6.70
N LEU A 222 -22.07 -19.51 7.15
CA LEU A 222 -23.21 -19.51 8.06
C LEU A 222 -24.55 -19.80 7.37
N SER A 223 -24.68 -19.43 6.10
CA SER A 223 -25.99 -19.39 5.43
C SER A 223 -26.12 -20.34 4.23
N GLY A 224 -25.01 -20.73 3.62
CA GLY A 224 -24.95 -21.37 2.30
C GLY A 224 -25.34 -20.44 1.15
N LEU A 225 -25.49 -19.14 1.39
CA LEU A 225 -25.95 -18.15 0.42
C LEU A 225 -24.84 -17.16 0.10
N THR A 226 -24.72 -16.81 -1.18
CA THR A 226 -23.85 -15.72 -1.63
C THR A 226 -24.31 -14.38 -1.05
N ASN A 227 -23.45 -13.37 -1.10
CA ASN A 227 -23.72 -12.08 -0.46
C ASN A 227 -24.96 -11.38 -1.04
N TRP A 228 -25.21 -11.51 -2.35
CA TRP A 228 -26.39 -10.92 -2.99
C TRP A 228 -27.65 -11.73 -2.69
N GLU A 229 -27.57 -13.08 -2.64
CA GLU A 229 -28.69 -13.94 -2.26
C GLU A 229 -29.13 -13.66 -0.82
N MET A 230 -28.16 -13.45 0.08
CA MET A 230 -28.41 -13.02 1.45
C MET A 230 -29.17 -11.70 1.49
N ARG A 231 -28.74 -10.68 0.74
CA ARG A 231 -29.45 -9.38 0.67
C ARG A 231 -30.86 -9.50 0.09
N LYS A 232 -31.06 -10.41 -0.87
CA LYS A 232 -32.38 -10.66 -1.46
C LYS A 232 -33.32 -11.36 -0.48
N LYS A 233 -32.81 -12.37 0.25
CA LYS A 233 -33.58 -13.15 1.22
C LYS A 233 -33.87 -12.37 2.50
N PHE A 234 -32.90 -11.58 2.95
CA PHE A 234 -32.96 -10.75 4.14
C PHE A 234 -32.61 -9.31 3.78
N PRO A 235 -33.56 -8.55 3.19
CA PRO A 235 -33.34 -7.16 2.86
C PRO A 235 -32.93 -6.39 4.12
N THR A 236 -31.76 -5.77 4.07
CA THR A 236 -31.35 -4.82 5.11
C THR A 236 -32.27 -3.61 5.04
N GLY A 237 -32.81 -3.17 6.17
CA GLY A 237 -33.50 -1.88 6.26
C GLY A 237 -32.57 -0.72 5.89
N GLY A 238 -33.16 0.43 5.56
CA GLY A 238 -32.42 1.64 5.23
C GLY A 238 -32.63 2.12 3.79
N VAL A 239 -32.35 3.40 3.56
CA VAL A 239 -32.40 4.03 2.24
C VAL A 239 -31.01 4.57 1.93
N GLY A 240 -30.39 4.04 0.89
CA GLY A 240 -29.05 4.46 0.49
C GLY A 240 -28.69 3.94 -0.88
N GLY A 241 -27.65 4.52 -1.46
CA GLY A 241 -27.31 4.28 -2.86
C GLY A 241 -26.36 5.30 -3.42
N ILE A 242 -26.11 5.17 -4.71
CA ILE A 242 -25.37 6.14 -5.52
C ILE A 242 -26.41 6.72 -6.48
N PHE A 243 -26.56 8.04 -6.47
CA PHE A 243 -27.61 8.74 -7.21
C PHE A 243 -27.01 9.84 -8.07
N LYS A 244 -27.60 10.06 -9.24
CA LYS A 244 -27.16 11.11 -10.16
C LYS A 244 -27.89 12.41 -9.87
N ALA A 245 -27.13 13.49 -9.70
CA ALA A 245 -27.64 14.85 -9.52
C ALA A 245 -27.94 15.53 -10.86
N LYS A 246 -28.62 16.68 -10.82
CA LYS A 246 -29.06 17.45 -12.00
C LYS A 246 -27.92 17.86 -12.92
N ASP A 247 -26.78 18.24 -12.35
CA ASP A 247 -25.57 18.65 -13.05
C ASP A 247 -24.76 17.48 -13.63
N GLY A 248 -25.22 16.25 -13.43
CA GLY A 248 -24.54 15.03 -13.87
C GLY A 248 -23.54 14.47 -12.87
N GLY A 249 -23.29 15.15 -11.74
CA GLY A 249 -22.50 14.65 -10.64
C GLY A 249 -23.19 13.50 -9.89
N TRP A 250 -22.47 12.87 -8.97
CA TRP A 250 -22.96 11.71 -8.22
C TRP A 250 -22.90 11.93 -6.71
N VAL A 251 -23.94 11.50 -6.00
CA VAL A 251 -24.07 11.59 -4.53
C VAL A 251 -24.19 10.19 -3.95
N ARG A 252 -23.41 9.92 -2.90
CA ARG A 252 -23.57 8.74 -2.04
C ARG A 252 -24.47 9.11 -0.87
N VAL A 253 -25.49 8.28 -0.59
CA VAL A 253 -26.40 8.45 0.56
C VAL A 253 -26.44 7.18 1.39
N GLY A 254 -26.50 7.31 2.72
CA GLY A 254 -26.49 6.19 3.65
C GLY A 254 -27.39 6.35 4.88
N ALA A 255 -28.71 6.33 4.71
CA ALA A 255 -29.66 6.29 5.82
C ALA A 255 -29.92 4.84 6.28
N TRP A 256 -28.98 4.26 7.03
CA TRP A 256 -29.06 2.87 7.54
C TRP A 256 -29.40 2.76 9.03
N SER A 257 -29.24 3.84 9.80
CA SER A 257 -29.63 3.86 11.22
C SER A 257 -31.07 4.31 11.40
N PRO A 258 -31.74 3.97 12.53
CA PRO A 258 -33.06 4.49 12.85
C PRO A 258 -33.13 6.02 12.84
N SER A 259 -32.10 6.70 13.37
CA SER A 259 -32.04 8.17 13.39
C SER A 259 -31.92 8.77 11.99
N ALA A 260 -31.08 8.18 11.13
CA ALA A 260 -30.91 8.67 9.77
C ALA A 260 -32.19 8.46 8.94
N LEU A 261 -32.91 7.36 9.16
CA LEU A 261 -34.21 7.13 8.52
C LEU A 261 -35.26 8.13 8.97
N GLU A 262 -35.32 8.44 10.27
CA GLU A 262 -36.24 9.45 10.81
C GLU A 262 -35.94 10.85 10.28
N ASN A 263 -34.66 11.21 10.17
CA ASN A 263 -34.25 12.47 9.55
C ASN A 263 -34.62 12.51 8.08
N LEU A 264 -34.49 11.39 7.36
CA LEU A 264 -34.82 11.31 5.94
C LEU A 264 -36.34 11.46 5.72
N LYS A 265 -37.15 10.83 6.58
CA LYS A 265 -38.62 11.00 6.60
C LYS A 265 -39.00 12.46 6.73
N LYS A 266 -38.44 13.15 7.74
CA LYS A 266 -38.69 14.58 7.99
C LYS A 266 -38.23 15.46 6.84
N PHE A 267 -37.04 15.20 6.31
CA PHE A 267 -36.44 15.97 5.25
C PHE A 267 -37.24 15.88 3.94
N LEU A 268 -37.63 14.68 3.53
CA LEU A 268 -38.41 14.45 2.32
C LEU A 268 -39.91 14.68 2.51
N GLY A 269 -40.40 14.74 3.76
CA GLY A 269 -41.81 14.87 4.07
C GLY A 269 -42.63 13.62 3.74
N VAL A 270 -42.03 12.43 3.87
CA VAL A 270 -42.66 11.13 3.56
C VAL A 270 -42.55 10.18 4.75
N GLU A 271 -43.58 9.37 4.99
CA GLU A 271 -43.59 8.43 6.13
C GLU A 271 -42.65 7.23 5.93
N GLU A 272 -42.50 6.78 4.68
CA GLU A 272 -41.68 5.63 4.29
C GLU A 272 -40.81 6.01 3.08
N PRO A 273 -39.65 6.66 3.31
CA PRO A 273 -38.78 7.07 2.21
C PRO A 273 -38.27 5.86 1.46
N THR A 274 -38.23 5.99 0.13
CA THR A 274 -37.69 4.99 -0.79
C THR A 274 -36.45 5.50 -1.48
N LYS A 275 -35.77 4.61 -2.23
CA LYS A 275 -34.67 5.04 -3.12
C LYS A 275 -35.17 5.98 -4.22
N GLU A 276 -36.39 5.78 -4.71
CA GLU A 276 -36.99 6.61 -5.76
C GLU A 276 -37.25 8.04 -5.27
N ASP A 277 -37.65 8.21 -4.00
CA ASP A 277 -37.81 9.53 -3.38
C ASP A 277 -36.48 10.28 -3.31
N CYS A 278 -35.42 9.58 -2.87
CA CYS A 278 -34.05 10.13 -2.88
C CYS A 278 -33.61 10.48 -4.31
N GLU A 279 -33.79 9.57 -5.26
CA GLU A 279 -33.40 9.79 -6.66
C GLU A 279 -34.10 11.02 -7.24
N LYS A 280 -35.41 11.15 -7.03
CA LYS A 280 -36.20 12.29 -7.49
C LYS A 280 -35.72 13.61 -6.87
N TYR A 281 -35.44 13.63 -5.57
CA TYR A 281 -34.92 14.82 -4.90
C TYR A 281 -33.54 15.21 -5.45
N ILE A 282 -32.62 14.24 -5.50
CA ILE A 282 -31.22 14.45 -5.90
C ILE A 282 -31.13 14.89 -7.36
N ALA A 283 -31.93 14.29 -8.25
CA ALA A 283 -31.98 14.67 -9.66
C ALA A 283 -32.54 16.09 -9.91
N SER A 284 -33.14 16.74 -8.90
CA SER A 284 -33.71 18.09 -9.02
C SER A 284 -32.70 19.22 -8.72
N LYS A 285 -31.54 18.90 -8.14
CA LYS A 285 -30.54 19.87 -7.65
C LYS A 285 -29.12 19.48 -8.06
N ASN A 286 -28.20 20.42 -7.94
CA ASN A 286 -26.78 20.16 -8.21
C ASN A 286 -26.18 19.29 -7.09
N ARG A 287 -25.12 18.54 -7.41
CA ARG A 287 -24.53 17.55 -6.49
C ARG A 287 -24.17 18.14 -5.12
N ASP A 288 -23.47 19.28 -5.12
CA ASP A 288 -22.94 19.85 -3.90
C ASP A 288 -24.04 20.51 -3.05
N GLU A 289 -25.05 21.11 -3.68
CA GLU A 289 -26.25 21.63 -3.00
C GLU A 289 -26.99 20.51 -2.24
N VAL A 290 -27.16 19.34 -2.90
CA VAL A 290 -27.79 18.16 -2.28
C VAL A 290 -26.98 17.70 -1.07
N VAL A 291 -25.65 17.60 -1.21
CA VAL A 291 -24.79 17.14 -0.11
C VAL A 291 -24.89 18.09 1.07
N GLU A 292 -24.80 19.41 0.84
CA GLU A 292 -24.90 20.42 1.91
C GLU A 292 -26.24 20.34 2.65
N GLU A 293 -27.35 20.22 1.93
CA GLU A 293 -28.68 20.09 2.54
C GLU A 293 -28.85 18.80 3.33
N PHE A 294 -28.36 17.68 2.81
CA PHE A 294 -28.43 16.39 3.50
C PHE A 294 -27.59 16.41 4.77
N VAL A 295 -26.36 16.93 4.70
CA VAL A 295 -25.48 17.08 5.87
C VAL A 295 -26.13 18.00 6.91
N ALA A 296 -26.73 19.12 6.49
CA ALA A 296 -27.45 20.03 7.39
C ALA A 296 -28.67 19.38 8.05
N ALA A 297 -29.23 18.33 7.45
CA ALA A 297 -30.32 17.53 7.98
C ALA A 297 -29.84 16.28 8.77
N ASP A 298 -28.56 16.21 9.13
CA ASP A 298 -27.95 15.05 9.80
C ASP A 298 -28.15 13.73 9.01
N LEU A 299 -28.12 13.81 7.68
CA LEU A 299 -28.15 12.66 6.78
C LEU A 299 -26.73 12.34 6.30
N PRO A 300 -26.25 11.08 6.48
CA PRO A 300 -24.96 10.67 5.95
C PRO A 300 -24.96 10.73 4.41
N SER A 301 -24.24 11.69 3.85
CA SER A 301 -24.07 11.86 2.42
C SER A 301 -22.66 12.33 2.06
N SER A 302 -22.25 12.11 0.82
CA SER A 302 -21.01 12.66 0.27
C SER A 302 -21.10 12.82 -1.25
N PRO A 303 -20.33 13.74 -1.86
CA PRO A 303 -20.10 13.68 -3.28
C PRO A 303 -19.29 12.41 -3.61
N ILE A 304 -19.40 11.95 -4.85
CA ILE A 304 -18.46 11.00 -5.44
C ILE A 304 -17.55 11.80 -6.37
N TYR A 305 -16.29 11.90 -6.00
CA TYR A 305 -15.30 12.70 -6.69
C TYR A 305 -14.62 11.94 -7.83
N GLN A 306 -14.19 12.71 -8.84
CA GLN A 306 -13.03 12.35 -9.65
C GLN A 306 -11.70 12.78 -8.98
N ILE A 307 -10.57 12.34 -9.52
CA ILE A 307 -9.25 12.60 -8.89
C ILE A 307 -8.93 14.10 -8.82
N ASP A 308 -9.29 14.88 -9.84
CA ASP A 308 -9.09 16.33 -9.90
C ASP A 308 -9.86 17.10 -8.81
N GLU A 309 -11.06 16.63 -8.47
CA GLU A 309 -11.82 17.14 -7.32
C GLU A 309 -11.19 16.69 -5.99
N THR A 310 -10.75 15.43 -5.91
CA THR A 310 -10.12 14.89 -4.70
C THR A 310 -8.88 15.69 -4.30
N VAL A 311 -8.01 16.06 -5.25
CA VAL A 311 -6.77 16.80 -4.95
C VAL A 311 -6.99 18.27 -4.58
N THR A 312 -8.20 18.79 -4.76
CA THR A 312 -8.58 20.16 -4.40
C THR A 312 -9.52 20.25 -3.19
N ASP A 313 -9.90 19.10 -2.61
CA ASP A 313 -10.78 19.03 -1.45
C ASP A 313 -10.17 19.70 -0.19
N LYS A 314 -10.95 20.60 0.42
CA LYS A 314 -10.53 21.40 1.57
C LYS A 314 -10.30 20.56 2.83
N HIS A 315 -11.09 19.50 3.02
CA HIS A 315 -10.93 18.61 4.17
C HIS A 315 -9.64 17.79 4.04
N LEU A 316 -9.38 17.22 2.86
CA LEU A 316 -8.15 16.46 2.59
C LEU A 316 -6.90 17.34 2.69
N ALA A 317 -6.98 18.60 2.21
CA ALA A 317 -5.93 19.59 2.41
C ALA A 317 -5.71 19.89 3.91
N ALA A 318 -6.77 20.13 4.69
CA ALA A 318 -6.69 20.37 6.13
C ALA A 318 -6.12 19.16 6.90
N ARG A 319 -6.36 17.93 6.41
CA ARG A 319 -5.77 16.70 6.95
C ARG A 319 -4.33 16.43 6.52
N ASN A 320 -3.71 17.37 5.78
CA ASN A 320 -2.35 17.27 5.27
C ASN A 320 -2.15 15.96 4.49
N MET A 321 -3.09 15.64 3.61
CA MET A 321 -3.03 14.44 2.76
C MET A 321 -2.30 14.67 1.43
N PHE A 322 -2.01 15.92 1.08
CA PHE A 322 -1.24 16.27 -0.10
C PHE A 322 -0.03 17.10 0.32
N ILE A 323 1.15 16.69 -0.12
CA ILE A 323 2.43 17.35 0.16
C ILE A 323 3.16 17.66 -1.13
N GLU A 324 4.03 18.66 -1.10
CA GLU A 324 4.97 18.94 -2.18
C GLU A 324 6.33 18.31 -1.87
N VAL A 325 6.97 17.74 -2.87
CA VAL A 325 8.34 17.22 -2.81
C VAL A 325 9.14 17.75 -3.98
N ASP A 326 10.46 17.88 -3.80
CA ASP A 326 11.39 18.36 -4.83
C ASP A 326 12.31 17.20 -5.26
N HIS A 327 12.06 16.65 -6.45
CA HIS A 327 12.80 15.50 -6.97
C HIS A 327 13.92 15.92 -7.93
N PRO A 328 15.17 15.41 -7.76
CA PRO A 328 16.34 15.85 -8.52
C PRO A 328 16.17 15.86 -10.04
N LEU A 329 15.41 14.91 -10.60
CA LEU A 329 15.18 14.80 -12.05
C LEU A 329 13.76 15.16 -12.50
N ALA A 330 12.79 15.23 -11.59
CA ALA A 330 11.37 15.41 -11.93
C ALA A 330 10.87 16.80 -11.52
N GLY A 331 11.70 17.59 -10.84
CA GLY A 331 11.33 18.88 -10.28
C GLY A 331 10.36 18.74 -9.11
N LYS A 332 9.70 19.85 -8.79
CA LYS A 332 8.71 19.93 -7.73
C LYS A 332 7.37 19.38 -8.19
N TYR A 333 6.76 18.52 -7.39
CA TYR A 333 5.42 18.00 -7.63
C TYR A 333 4.67 17.70 -6.34
N LYS A 334 3.34 17.56 -6.43
CA LYS A 334 2.48 17.15 -5.33
C LYS A 334 2.25 15.64 -5.32
N THR A 335 2.23 15.06 -4.13
CA THR A 335 1.96 13.63 -3.90
C THR A 335 1.16 13.43 -2.62
N VAL A 336 0.72 12.20 -2.39
CA VAL A 336 -0.08 11.80 -1.22
C VAL A 336 0.83 11.63 -0.02
N ASN A 337 0.41 12.16 1.13
CA ASN A 337 1.10 12.00 2.41
C ASN A 337 0.68 10.70 3.13
N ASN A 338 1.39 10.31 4.18
CA ASN A 338 1.01 9.17 4.99
C ASN A 338 -0.34 9.43 5.73
N PRO A 339 -1.28 8.46 5.74
CA PRO A 339 -2.59 8.64 6.38
C PRO A 339 -2.53 8.59 7.92
N ILE A 340 -1.47 8.03 8.52
CA ILE A 340 -1.34 7.83 9.97
C ILE A 340 -0.89 9.13 10.64
N LYS A 341 -1.64 9.59 11.66
CA LYS A 341 -1.34 10.83 12.40
C LYS A 341 -1.05 10.50 13.88
N PHE A 342 0.21 10.24 14.21
CA PHE A 342 0.64 10.09 15.61
C PHE A 342 0.81 11.46 16.28
N SER A 343 0.38 11.56 17.54
CA SER A 343 0.40 12.81 18.31
C SER A 343 1.79 13.20 18.82
N LEU A 344 2.66 12.22 19.10
CA LEU A 344 3.99 12.46 19.68
C LEU A 344 5.14 12.23 18.69
N THR A 345 4.94 11.35 17.71
CA THR A 345 5.96 10.95 16.73
C THR A 345 5.39 11.04 15.32
N PRO A 346 5.14 12.26 14.79
CA PRO A 346 4.44 12.44 13.52
C PRO A 346 5.04 11.61 12.39
N VAL A 347 4.20 10.95 11.60
CA VAL A 347 4.62 10.17 10.42
C VAL A 347 4.64 11.12 9.23
N GLU A 348 5.77 11.21 8.52
CA GLU A 348 5.98 12.27 7.53
C GLU A 348 6.68 11.74 6.28
N ARG A 349 6.11 12.03 5.11
CA ARG A 349 6.83 11.94 3.82
C ARG A 349 7.59 13.23 3.58
N LYS A 350 8.92 13.15 3.52
CA LYS A 350 9.81 14.32 3.42
C LYS A 350 10.64 14.33 2.16
N THR A 351 11.17 13.18 1.77
CA THR A 351 12.02 13.09 0.58
C THR A 351 11.24 12.45 -0.56
N PRO A 352 11.53 12.84 -1.81
CA PRO A 352 10.97 12.20 -2.98
C PRO A 352 11.52 10.76 -3.10
N ALA A 353 11.01 10.00 -4.07
CA ALA A 353 11.64 8.74 -4.43
C ALA A 353 13.09 8.95 -4.90
N PRO A 354 14.03 8.03 -4.62
CA PRO A 354 15.42 8.22 -4.98
C PRO A 354 15.68 7.99 -6.49
N THR A 355 16.65 8.72 -7.04
CA THR A 355 17.21 8.37 -8.35
C THR A 355 17.98 7.05 -8.25
N LEU A 356 18.18 6.38 -9.39
CA LEU A 356 18.92 5.13 -9.43
C LEU A 356 20.35 5.35 -8.92
N GLY A 357 20.78 4.58 -7.93
CA GLY A 357 22.12 4.64 -7.34
C GLY A 357 22.40 5.89 -6.50
N GLN A 358 21.41 6.74 -6.23
CA GLN A 358 21.59 8.05 -5.58
C GLN A 358 22.42 7.97 -4.28
N HIS A 359 22.25 6.90 -3.51
CA HIS A 359 22.86 6.75 -2.19
C HIS A 359 23.93 5.65 -2.17
N SER A 360 24.31 5.08 -3.32
CA SER A 360 25.24 3.95 -3.40
C SER A 360 26.57 4.27 -2.70
N ARG A 361 27.20 5.40 -3.03
CA ARG A 361 28.48 5.79 -2.41
C ARG A 361 28.33 6.03 -0.91
N GLU A 362 27.31 6.77 -0.49
CA GLU A 362 27.05 7.06 0.93
C GLU A 362 26.91 5.75 1.73
N ILE A 363 26.14 4.79 1.24
CA ILE A 363 25.88 3.53 1.93
C ILE A 363 27.15 2.66 1.98
N LEU A 364 27.85 2.52 0.86
CA LEU A 364 29.07 1.70 0.78
C LEU A 364 30.19 2.25 1.68
N THR A 365 30.31 3.56 1.79
CA THR A 365 31.31 4.20 2.66
C THR A 365 30.89 4.20 4.12
N SER A 366 29.71 4.74 4.45
CA SER A 366 29.29 4.95 5.85
C SER A 366 28.87 3.68 6.58
N ILE A 367 28.26 2.71 5.88
CA ILE A 367 27.73 1.48 6.50
C ILE A 367 28.72 0.33 6.34
N LEU A 368 29.27 0.16 5.13
CA LEU A 368 30.18 -0.95 4.82
C LEU A 368 31.67 -0.61 5.00
N GLY A 369 32.02 0.66 5.19
CA GLY A 369 33.39 1.08 5.51
C GLY A 369 34.35 1.04 4.32
N LEU A 370 33.85 1.05 3.09
CA LEU A 370 34.70 1.12 1.89
C LEU A 370 35.29 2.53 1.76
N SER A 371 36.50 2.63 1.21
CA SER A 371 37.07 3.91 0.79
C SER A 371 36.44 4.39 -0.51
N ASP A 372 36.54 5.69 -0.81
CA ASP A 372 36.07 6.24 -2.09
C ASP A 372 36.70 5.55 -3.29
N ALA A 373 37.99 5.20 -3.20
CA ALA A 373 38.70 4.47 -4.25
C ALA A 373 38.12 3.07 -4.48
N GLN A 374 37.75 2.35 -3.41
CA GLN A 374 37.10 1.04 -3.54
C GLN A 374 35.71 1.17 -4.18
N VAL A 375 34.97 2.24 -3.87
CA VAL A 375 33.68 2.51 -4.53
C VAL A 375 33.88 2.82 -6.02
N ASP A 376 34.91 3.60 -6.37
CA ASP A 376 35.24 3.88 -7.77
C ASP A 376 35.59 2.60 -8.55
N GLU A 377 36.33 1.68 -7.94
CA GLU A 377 36.62 0.36 -8.52
C GLU A 377 35.34 -0.44 -8.77
N LEU A 378 34.40 -0.44 -7.83
CA LEU A 378 33.10 -1.12 -7.99
C LEU A 378 32.26 -0.52 -9.11
N ILE A 379 32.30 0.81 -9.27
CA ILE A 379 31.61 1.52 -10.36
C ILE A 379 32.25 1.15 -11.71
N ASN A 380 33.57 1.22 -11.80
CA ASN A 380 34.31 0.86 -13.02
C ASN A 380 34.12 -0.61 -13.42
N ALA A 381 33.97 -1.51 -12.43
CA ALA A 381 33.68 -2.92 -12.64
C ALA A 381 32.20 -3.22 -12.97
N GLY A 382 31.32 -2.22 -12.98
CA GLY A 382 29.88 -2.39 -13.22
C GLY A 382 29.17 -3.19 -12.12
N VAL A 383 29.74 -3.23 -10.91
CA VAL A 383 29.10 -3.82 -9.73
C VAL A 383 28.08 -2.84 -9.15
N VAL A 384 28.34 -1.54 -9.25
CA VAL A 384 27.51 -0.43 -8.76
C VAL A 384 27.32 0.57 -9.91
N ALA A 385 26.15 1.18 -10.03
CA ALA A 385 25.92 2.24 -11.01
C ALA A 385 26.56 3.57 -10.54
N PRO A 386 27.04 4.42 -11.46
CA PRO A 386 27.31 5.82 -11.13
C PRO A 386 26.00 6.53 -10.73
N ALA A 387 26.10 7.46 -9.79
CA ALA A 387 24.97 8.25 -9.29
C ALA A 387 24.52 9.33 -10.28
#